data_AF-A0A521DB82-F1
#
_entry.id   AF-A0A521DB82-F1
#
_cell.length_a   1.000
_cell.length_b   1.000
_cell.length_c   1.000
_cell.angle_alpha   90.00
_cell.angle_beta   90.00
_cell.angle_gamma   90.00
#
_symmetry.space_group_name_H-M   'P 1'
#
loop_
_entity.id
_entity.type
_entity.pdbx_description
1 polymer ?
#
loop_
_entity_poly.entity_id
_entity_poly.type
_entity_poly.pdbx_seq_one_letter_code
_entity_poly.pdbx_strand_id
1 'polypeptide(L)'
;MEIIREKRKVALYSVFVNLFLTVLKLSAGLVSSSHSLIADGIHSLADLAASLSVYAGIVMANMKVKEFPYGLYKVENFVSLLSAFAIFFAGYEILKETFFEGSSHRIENLPVAVGAVLITILVTYFFSKFERRKGEELNSPSLIADSEHIKTDMFSALVVLVGVVGSYLGYPIVEKVAVLIIVLFIFHAGYEILIEALKVLLDASIDRDSLERIRKLLLSHPLVKEVKEITGRSSGSYKFIEAEVKVGTNDLKRAHRVVHEVEAKVKREVPFIEKIIIHFEPEEREEKKYAIFVSGNRVCSKFAECPQVLILEREGNQWRRVEVFENPAVKIKYGRCIELVELLAKKGVNCVAVNNLPLGKGVIYALSAYGMGMKLIPKDDLDEFLEELKRNPHCEPPLAVWNTYTCDIGGEVEGSGLDREGQG
;
A
#
# COMPACT_ATOMS: atom_id res chain seq x y z
N MET A 1 14.05 24.43 -8.96
CA MET A 1 13.10 24.74 -10.06
C MET A 1 13.74 24.62 -11.45
N GLU A 2 15.00 25.02 -11.62
CA GLU A 2 15.72 24.98 -12.91
C GLU A 2 15.91 23.54 -13.46
N ILE A 3 16.33 22.59 -12.62
CA ILE A 3 16.47 21.16 -12.99
C ILE A 3 15.15 20.55 -13.48
N ILE A 4 14.02 20.87 -12.83
CA ILE A 4 12.70 20.36 -13.24
C ILE A 4 12.29 20.95 -14.60
N ARG A 5 12.60 22.23 -14.84
CA ARG A 5 12.36 22.89 -16.12
C ARG A 5 13.24 22.29 -17.23
N GLU A 6 14.48 21.95 -16.93
CA GLU A 6 15.40 21.32 -17.87
C GLU A 6 14.95 19.89 -18.23
N LYS A 7 14.55 19.07 -17.23
CA LYS A 7 13.95 17.75 -17.47
C LYS A 7 12.72 17.81 -18.38
N ARG A 8 11.82 18.77 -18.14
CA ARG A 8 10.62 18.99 -18.99
C ARG A 8 10.99 19.39 -20.42
N LYS A 9 12.03 20.21 -20.61
CA LYS A 9 12.49 20.60 -21.94
C LYS A 9 13.05 19.40 -22.72
N VAL A 10 13.87 18.56 -22.07
CA VAL A 10 14.43 17.36 -22.70
C VAL A 10 13.31 16.40 -23.10
N ALA A 11 12.36 16.13 -22.20
CA ALA A 11 11.19 15.30 -22.51
C ALA A 11 10.34 15.87 -23.67
N LEU A 12 10.18 17.20 -23.74
CA LEU A 12 9.46 17.83 -24.84
C LEU A 12 10.21 17.67 -26.17
N TYR A 13 11.54 17.76 -26.16
CA TYR A 13 12.33 17.45 -27.36
C TYR A 13 12.16 15.99 -27.80
N SER A 14 12.12 15.04 -26.86
CA SER A 14 11.85 13.62 -27.16
C SER A 14 10.52 13.45 -27.89
N VAL A 15 9.44 14.09 -27.39
CA VAL A 15 8.12 14.08 -28.06
C VAL A 15 8.18 14.65 -29.48
N PHE A 16 8.84 15.79 -29.69
CA PHE A 16 8.96 16.39 -31.03
C PHE A 16 9.79 15.53 -31.98
N VAL A 17 10.86 14.91 -31.50
CA VAL A 17 11.70 13.99 -32.28
C VAL A 17 10.89 12.76 -32.68
N ASN A 18 10.18 12.13 -31.74
CA ASN A 18 9.34 10.97 -32.04
C ASN A 18 8.23 11.31 -33.02
N LEU A 19 7.55 12.45 -32.86
CA LEU A 19 6.55 12.93 -33.83
C LEU A 19 7.16 13.12 -35.23
N PHE A 20 8.32 13.77 -35.32
CA PHE A 20 9.03 13.97 -36.58
C PHE A 20 9.39 12.64 -37.25
N LEU A 21 9.95 11.69 -36.48
CA LEU A 21 10.33 10.37 -36.97
C LEU A 21 9.12 9.56 -37.44
N THR A 22 8.02 9.57 -36.69
CA THR A 22 6.77 8.89 -37.08
C THR A 22 6.25 9.42 -38.42
N VAL A 23 6.20 10.75 -38.59
CA VAL A 23 5.76 11.37 -39.85
C VAL A 23 6.72 11.03 -40.99
N LEU A 24 8.04 11.10 -40.75
CA LEU A 24 9.06 10.77 -41.74
C LEU A 24 8.95 9.31 -42.20
N LYS A 25 8.88 8.36 -41.27
CA LYS A 25 8.80 6.92 -41.56
C LYS A 25 7.54 6.57 -42.33
N LEU A 26 6.37 7.03 -41.87
CA LEU A 26 5.09 6.73 -42.52
C LEU A 26 5.01 7.35 -43.93
N SER A 27 5.39 8.62 -44.08
CA SER A 27 5.36 9.28 -45.39
C SER A 27 6.36 8.66 -46.36
N ALA A 28 7.59 8.39 -45.93
CA ALA A 28 8.59 7.75 -46.77
C ALA A 28 8.22 6.29 -47.09
N GLY A 29 7.64 5.55 -46.13
CA GLY A 29 7.16 4.18 -46.32
C GLY A 29 6.07 4.10 -47.39
N LEU A 30 5.09 5.00 -47.35
CA LEU A 30 4.02 5.09 -48.34
C LEU A 30 4.53 5.50 -49.73
N VAL A 31 5.44 6.50 -49.80
CA VAL A 31 6.01 6.97 -51.09
C VAL A 31 6.96 5.94 -51.70
N SER A 32 7.65 5.15 -50.88
CA SER A 32 8.59 4.13 -51.37
C SER A 32 7.97 2.74 -51.55
N SER A 33 6.70 2.57 -51.12
CA SER A 33 6.01 1.28 -51.05
C SER A 33 6.79 0.23 -50.26
N SER A 34 7.51 0.65 -49.19
CA SER A 34 8.27 -0.26 -48.33
C SER A 34 7.47 -0.67 -47.10
N HIS A 35 7.08 -1.94 -47.03
CA HIS A 35 6.32 -2.49 -45.90
C HIS A 35 7.13 -2.48 -44.60
N SER A 36 8.45 -2.70 -44.67
CA SER A 36 9.31 -2.66 -43.48
C SER A 36 9.37 -1.27 -42.86
N LEU A 37 9.43 -0.22 -43.69
CA LEU A 37 9.42 1.16 -43.23
C LEU A 37 8.03 1.61 -42.74
N ILE A 38 6.95 1.15 -43.38
CA ILE A 38 5.57 1.37 -42.90
C ILE A 38 5.37 0.72 -41.53
N ALA A 39 5.83 -0.51 -41.35
CA ALA A 39 5.75 -1.23 -40.08
C ALA A 39 6.49 -0.48 -38.96
N ASP A 40 7.72 -0.04 -39.22
CA ASP A 40 8.50 0.76 -38.27
C ASP A 40 7.84 2.13 -37.98
N GLY A 41 7.17 2.73 -38.97
CA GLY A 41 6.35 3.93 -38.77
C GLY A 41 5.14 3.71 -37.88
N ILE A 42 4.44 2.58 -38.03
CA ILE A 42 3.32 2.18 -37.17
C ILE A 42 3.79 1.91 -35.74
N HIS A 43 4.96 1.30 -35.57
CA HIS A 43 5.58 1.13 -34.26
C HIS A 43 5.83 2.50 -33.58
N SER A 44 6.46 3.46 -34.28
CA SER A 44 6.66 4.80 -33.72
C SER A 44 5.35 5.57 -33.50
N LEU A 45 4.29 5.29 -34.26
CA LEU A 45 2.96 5.84 -34.00
C LEU A 45 2.34 5.27 -32.72
N ALA A 46 2.54 3.98 -32.44
CA ALA A 46 2.10 3.34 -31.20
C ALA A 46 2.71 4.02 -29.97
N ASP A 47 4.02 4.27 -30.00
CA ASP A 47 4.74 4.94 -28.92
C ASP A 47 4.26 6.39 -28.71
N LEU A 48 4.00 7.10 -29.80
CA LEU A 48 3.43 8.44 -29.76
C LEU A 48 2.00 8.43 -29.18
N ALA A 49 1.18 7.45 -29.56
CA ALA A 49 -0.18 7.30 -29.04
C ALA A 49 -0.18 6.96 -27.54
N ALA A 50 0.73 6.11 -27.08
CA ALA A 50 0.93 5.81 -25.66
C ALA A 50 1.31 7.10 -24.89
N SER A 51 2.29 7.85 -25.40
CA SER A 51 2.74 9.11 -24.81
C SER A 51 1.63 10.17 -24.73
N LEU A 52 0.82 10.29 -25.80
CA LEU A 52 -0.32 11.20 -25.84
C LEU A 52 -1.46 10.76 -24.90
N SER A 53 -1.68 9.44 -24.76
CA SER A 53 -2.68 8.89 -23.84
C SER A 53 -2.34 9.28 -22.40
N VAL A 54 -1.07 9.14 -22.01
CA VAL A 54 -0.58 9.58 -20.70
C VAL A 54 -0.79 11.08 -20.51
N TYR A 55 -0.43 11.90 -21.50
CA TYR A 55 -0.64 13.35 -21.43
C TYR A 55 -2.12 13.72 -21.27
N ALA A 56 -2.99 13.12 -22.07
CA ALA A 56 -4.43 13.31 -22.01
C ALA A 56 -5.00 12.86 -20.65
N GLY A 57 -4.50 11.75 -20.11
CA GLY A 57 -4.82 11.25 -18.77
C GLY A 57 -4.49 12.26 -17.68
N ILE A 58 -3.31 12.88 -17.72
CA ILE A 58 -2.91 13.93 -16.77
C ILE A 58 -3.83 15.17 -16.85
N VAL A 59 -4.28 15.55 -18.05
CA VAL A 59 -5.19 16.69 -18.22
C VAL A 59 -6.60 16.36 -17.70
N MET A 60 -7.14 15.19 -18.06
CA MET A 60 -8.49 14.75 -17.67
C MET A 60 -8.60 14.35 -16.20
N ALA A 61 -7.50 13.90 -15.60
CA ALA A 61 -7.36 13.54 -14.19
C ALA A 61 -7.92 14.60 -13.23
N ASN A 62 -7.75 15.89 -13.54
CA ASN A 62 -8.19 16.98 -12.67
C ASN A 62 -9.68 17.31 -12.81
N MET A 63 -10.40 16.68 -13.75
CA MET A 63 -11.84 16.87 -13.91
C MET A 63 -12.60 15.98 -12.92
N LYS A 64 -13.07 16.59 -11.83
CA LYS A 64 -13.97 15.97 -10.84
C LYS A 64 -15.41 16.36 -11.15
N VAL A 65 -16.24 15.38 -11.47
CA VAL A 65 -17.70 15.52 -11.64
C VAL A 65 -18.42 14.76 -10.52
N LYS A 66 -19.69 15.07 -10.24
CA LYS A 66 -20.41 14.50 -9.10
C LYS A 66 -20.50 12.97 -9.16
N GLU A 67 -20.68 12.43 -10.36
CA GLU A 67 -20.76 11.01 -10.65
C GLU A 67 -19.41 10.29 -10.49
N PHE A 68 -18.31 11.02 -10.64
CA PHE A 68 -16.94 10.52 -10.53
C PHE A 68 -16.16 11.35 -9.50
N PRO A 69 -16.45 11.20 -8.19
CA PRO A 69 -15.86 12.03 -7.13
C PRO A 69 -14.35 11.81 -6.99
N TYR A 70 -13.86 10.65 -7.41
CA TYR A 70 -12.44 10.37 -7.48
C TYR A 70 -11.80 10.99 -8.73
N GLY A 71 -12.54 11.40 -9.75
CA GLY A 71 -12.00 11.87 -11.04
C GLY A 71 -11.96 10.77 -12.10
N LEU A 72 -11.70 11.16 -13.35
CA LEU A 72 -11.72 10.27 -14.52
C LEU A 72 -10.36 9.61 -14.81
N TYR A 73 -9.58 9.32 -13.77
CA TYR A 73 -8.21 8.80 -13.93
C TYR A 73 -8.12 7.49 -14.73
N LYS A 74 -9.14 6.61 -14.63
CA LYS A 74 -9.13 5.33 -15.36
C LYS A 74 -9.40 5.46 -16.86
N VAL A 75 -9.90 6.60 -17.34
CA VAL A 75 -10.18 6.84 -18.78
C VAL A 75 -8.89 6.75 -19.60
N GLU A 76 -7.77 7.22 -19.06
CA GLU A 76 -6.43 7.07 -19.66
C GLU A 76 -6.15 5.61 -20.05
N ASN A 77 -6.31 4.70 -19.08
CA ASN A 77 -6.05 3.27 -19.29
C ASN A 77 -7.04 2.65 -20.28
N PHE A 78 -8.28 3.13 -20.32
CA PHE A 78 -9.25 2.68 -21.32
C PHE A 78 -8.85 3.11 -22.74
N VAL A 79 -8.34 4.33 -22.91
CA VAL A 79 -7.79 4.79 -24.20
C VAL A 79 -6.54 4.00 -24.58
N SER A 80 -5.65 3.72 -23.63
CA SER A 80 -4.48 2.86 -23.85
C SER A 80 -4.89 1.43 -24.26
N LEU A 81 -5.94 0.89 -23.66
CA LEU A 81 -6.49 -0.42 -24.01
C LEU A 81 -6.99 -0.45 -25.47
N LEU A 82 -7.76 0.56 -25.89
CA LEU A 82 -8.22 0.69 -27.28
C LEU A 82 -7.05 0.87 -28.25
N SER A 83 -6.04 1.63 -27.85
CA SER A 83 -4.82 1.85 -28.64
C SER A 83 -4.06 0.53 -28.84
N ALA A 84 -3.92 -0.30 -27.80
CA ALA A 84 -3.30 -1.61 -27.90
C ALA A 84 -4.02 -2.51 -28.94
N PHE A 85 -5.36 -2.52 -28.95
CA PHE A 85 -6.12 -3.25 -29.97
C PHE A 85 -5.91 -2.70 -31.38
N ALA A 86 -5.85 -1.37 -31.55
CA ALA A 86 -5.55 -0.76 -32.84
C ALA A 86 -4.13 -1.12 -33.33
N ILE A 87 -3.15 -1.17 -32.42
CA ILE A 87 -1.77 -1.59 -32.71
C ILE A 87 -1.73 -3.06 -33.15
N PHE A 88 -2.43 -3.95 -32.43
CA PHE A 88 -2.54 -5.36 -32.83
C PHE A 88 -3.19 -5.51 -34.21
N PHE A 89 -4.25 -4.75 -34.47
CA PHE A 89 -4.91 -4.74 -35.76
C PHE A 89 -3.97 -4.26 -36.88
N ALA A 90 -3.24 -3.17 -36.66
CA ALA A 90 -2.26 -2.66 -37.62
C ALA A 90 -1.12 -3.65 -37.89
N GLY A 91 -0.57 -4.28 -36.84
CA GLY A 91 0.44 -5.34 -36.97
C GLY A 91 -0.07 -6.57 -37.74
N TYR A 92 -1.34 -6.94 -37.53
CA TYR A 92 -1.99 -8.01 -38.28
C TYR A 92 -2.17 -7.67 -39.77
N GLU A 93 -2.62 -6.45 -40.09
CA GLU A 93 -2.75 -5.99 -41.48
C GLU A 93 -1.40 -6.00 -42.20
N ILE A 94 -0.32 -5.54 -41.57
CA ILE A 94 1.03 -5.61 -42.14
C ILE A 94 1.43 -7.06 -42.46
N LEU A 95 1.19 -7.99 -41.54
CA LEU A 95 1.49 -9.41 -41.77
C LEU A 95 0.66 -9.99 -42.90
N LYS A 96 -0.63 -9.67 -42.94
CA LYS A 96 -1.56 -10.12 -43.97
C LYS A 96 -1.10 -9.65 -45.35
N GLU A 97 -0.81 -8.36 -45.49
CA GLU A 97 -0.35 -7.75 -46.73
C GLU A 97 1.00 -8.33 -47.18
N THR A 98 1.96 -8.47 -46.26
CA THR A 98 3.34 -8.92 -46.59
C THR A 98 3.43 -10.41 -46.94
N PHE A 99 2.63 -11.26 -46.29
CA PHE A 99 2.76 -12.72 -46.39
C PHE A 99 1.64 -13.40 -47.19
N PHE A 100 0.40 -12.89 -47.13
CA PHE A 100 -0.77 -13.59 -47.65
C PHE A 100 -1.31 -12.98 -48.94
N GLU A 101 -1.19 -11.67 -49.14
CA GLU A 101 -1.74 -11.00 -50.33
C GLU A 101 -0.81 -11.06 -51.55
N GLY A 102 0.38 -11.67 -51.41
CA GLY A 102 1.21 -12.12 -52.53
C GLY A 102 1.76 -11.01 -53.43
N SER A 103 1.57 -9.75 -53.05
CA SER A 103 2.10 -8.60 -53.74
C SER A 103 3.61 -8.54 -53.53
N SER A 104 4.35 -8.99 -54.54
CA SER A 104 5.78 -8.67 -54.67
C SER A 104 5.90 -7.18 -54.99
N HIS A 105 5.58 -6.31 -54.03
CA HIS A 105 5.82 -4.89 -54.14
C HIS A 105 7.32 -4.67 -54.22
N ARG A 106 7.78 -4.24 -55.39
CA ARG A 106 9.14 -3.74 -55.53
C ARG A 106 9.15 -2.35 -54.93
N ILE A 107 10.15 -2.08 -54.11
CA ILE A 107 10.39 -0.74 -53.58
C ILE A 107 10.51 0.21 -54.77
N GLU A 108 9.54 1.10 -54.93
CA GLU A 108 9.43 1.98 -56.11
C GLU A 108 10.48 3.10 -56.04
N ASN A 109 10.80 3.56 -54.83
CA ASN A 109 11.67 4.70 -54.61
C ASN A 109 12.72 4.42 -53.52
N LEU A 110 13.77 3.68 -53.88
CA LEU A 110 14.85 3.32 -52.98
C LEU A 110 15.54 4.52 -52.31
N PRO A 111 15.91 5.60 -53.04
CA PRO A 111 16.58 6.75 -52.41
C PRO A 111 15.76 7.38 -51.28
N VAL A 112 14.43 7.40 -51.43
CA VAL A 112 13.52 7.92 -50.40
C VAL A 112 13.48 6.99 -49.19
N ALA A 113 13.33 5.68 -49.39
CA ALA A 113 13.32 4.70 -48.30
C ALA A 113 14.64 4.72 -47.50
N VAL A 114 15.76 4.55 -48.20
CA VAL A 114 17.09 4.52 -47.58
C VAL A 114 17.42 5.86 -46.94
N GLY A 115 17.11 6.98 -47.60
CA GLY A 115 17.32 8.32 -47.06
C GLY A 115 16.56 8.53 -45.75
N ALA A 116 15.28 8.17 -45.69
CA ALA A 116 14.46 8.28 -44.49
C ALA A 116 14.97 7.40 -43.34
N VAL A 117 15.38 6.16 -43.64
CA VAL A 117 15.94 5.24 -42.64
C VAL A 117 17.29 5.74 -42.11
N LEU A 118 18.16 6.24 -42.99
CA LEU A 118 19.44 6.82 -42.56
C LEU A 118 19.25 8.06 -41.70
N ILE A 119 18.31 8.95 -42.07
CA ILE A 119 17.95 10.10 -41.24
C ILE A 119 17.44 9.63 -39.88
N THR A 120 16.58 8.61 -39.85
CA THR A 120 16.07 8.03 -38.60
C THR A 120 17.21 7.54 -37.72
N ILE A 121 18.12 6.71 -38.25
CA ILE A 121 19.27 6.18 -37.52
C ILE A 121 20.16 7.31 -36.98
N LEU A 122 20.44 8.34 -37.78
CA LEU A 122 21.27 9.46 -37.35
C LEU A 122 20.60 10.24 -36.23
N VAL A 123 19.32 10.58 -36.39
CA VAL A 123 18.56 11.34 -35.39
C VAL A 123 18.47 10.55 -34.09
N THR A 124 18.07 9.27 -34.12
CA THR A 124 17.95 8.44 -32.91
C THR A 124 19.31 8.21 -32.24
N TYR A 125 20.38 8.00 -33.00
CA TYR A 125 21.73 7.86 -32.45
C TYR A 125 22.19 9.12 -31.69
N PHE A 126 22.12 10.28 -32.34
CA PHE A 126 22.56 11.53 -31.73
C PHE A 126 21.65 11.94 -30.57
N PHE A 127 20.34 11.73 -30.71
CA PHE A 127 19.37 12.08 -29.68
C PHE A 127 19.49 11.16 -28.46
N SER A 128 19.60 9.83 -28.65
CA SER A 128 19.87 8.89 -27.56
C SER A 128 21.13 9.25 -26.78
N LYS A 129 22.23 9.60 -27.47
CA LYS A 129 23.48 10.04 -26.81
C LYS A 129 23.31 11.35 -26.05
N PHE A 130 22.57 12.31 -26.61
CA PHE A 130 22.26 13.58 -25.97
C PHE A 130 21.42 13.37 -24.71
N GLU A 131 20.35 12.60 -24.81
CA GLU A 131 19.43 12.34 -23.72
C GLU A 131 20.08 11.51 -22.61
N ARG A 132 20.89 10.52 -22.96
CA ARG A 132 21.67 9.75 -21.99
C ARG A 132 22.58 10.64 -21.16
N ARG A 133 23.35 11.51 -21.82
CA ARG A 133 24.23 12.49 -21.14
C ARG A 133 23.43 13.40 -20.21
N LYS A 134 22.30 13.93 -20.68
CA LYS A 134 21.42 14.77 -19.87
C LYS A 134 20.78 13.99 -18.72
N GLY A 135 20.44 12.72 -18.92
CA GLY A 135 19.94 11.84 -17.88
C GLY A 135 20.96 11.62 -16.76
N GLU A 136 22.23 11.42 -17.11
CA GLU A 136 23.33 11.29 -16.15
C GLU A 136 23.63 12.62 -15.43
N GLU A 137 23.74 13.74 -16.16
CA GLU A 137 23.94 15.08 -15.58
C GLU A 137 22.83 15.47 -14.60
N LEU A 138 21.58 15.19 -14.96
CA LEU A 138 20.40 15.56 -14.18
C LEU A 138 20.00 14.49 -13.15
N ASN A 139 20.83 13.45 -12.96
CA ASN A 139 20.56 12.28 -12.11
C ASN A 139 19.11 11.79 -12.27
N SER A 140 18.73 11.51 -13.51
CA SER A 140 17.35 11.24 -13.92
C SER A 140 17.23 9.85 -14.53
N PRO A 141 16.94 8.81 -13.72
CA PRO A 141 16.75 7.44 -14.21
C PRO A 141 15.73 7.34 -15.35
N SER A 142 14.68 8.17 -15.34
CA SER A 142 13.68 8.19 -16.41
C SER A 142 14.23 8.65 -17.77
N LEU A 143 15.12 9.65 -17.80
CA LEU A 143 15.76 10.09 -19.06
C LEU A 143 16.78 9.05 -19.53
N ILE A 144 17.46 8.39 -18.59
CA ILE A 144 18.36 7.29 -18.87
C ILE A 144 17.60 6.12 -19.51
N ALA A 145 16.42 5.79 -18.99
CA ALA A 145 15.56 4.75 -19.55
C ALA A 145 15.03 5.14 -20.96
N ASP A 146 14.54 6.37 -21.14
CA ASP A 146 14.06 6.86 -22.45
C ASP A 146 15.19 6.78 -23.50
N SER A 147 16.42 7.14 -23.13
CA SER A 147 17.56 7.05 -24.04
C SER A 147 17.89 5.63 -24.51
N GLU A 148 17.62 4.60 -23.70
CA GLU A 148 17.77 3.20 -24.10
C GLU A 148 16.60 2.74 -24.99
N HIS A 149 15.39 3.28 -24.78
CA HIS A 149 14.24 3.06 -25.67
C HIS A 149 14.55 3.60 -27.08
N ILE A 150 14.99 4.86 -27.18
CA ILE A 150 15.36 5.50 -28.46
C ILE A 150 16.52 4.77 -29.16
N LYS A 151 17.42 4.16 -28.38
CA LYS A 151 18.49 3.32 -28.92
C LYS A 151 17.96 2.00 -29.46
N THR A 152 16.91 1.44 -28.86
CA THR A 152 16.21 0.26 -29.38
C THR A 152 15.54 0.59 -30.72
N ASP A 153 14.92 1.77 -30.85
CA ASP A 153 14.38 2.25 -32.12
C ASP A 153 15.45 2.40 -33.22
N MET A 154 16.65 2.84 -32.85
CA MET A 154 17.79 2.88 -33.77
C MET A 154 18.13 1.48 -34.30
N PHE A 155 18.10 0.45 -33.44
CA PHE A 155 18.34 -0.93 -33.88
C PHE A 155 17.20 -1.46 -34.76
N SER A 156 15.94 -1.12 -34.46
CA SER A 156 14.81 -1.41 -35.33
C SER A 156 14.97 -0.77 -36.72
N ALA A 157 15.41 0.48 -36.78
CA ALA A 157 15.69 1.17 -38.05
C ALA A 157 16.85 0.52 -38.84
N LEU A 158 17.85 -0.07 -38.15
CA LEU A 158 18.89 -0.86 -38.83
C LEU A 158 18.33 -2.15 -39.45
N VAL A 159 17.38 -2.81 -38.79
CA VAL A 159 16.66 -3.97 -39.36
C VAL A 159 15.89 -3.56 -40.62
N VAL A 160 15.20 -2.41 -40.60
CA VAL A 160 14.54 -1.83 -41.78
C VAL A 160 15.54 -1.57 -42.89
N LEU A 161 16.69 -0.95 -42.59
CA LEU A 161 17.72 -0.63 -43.58
C LEU A 161 18.19 -1.87 -44.32
N VAL A 162 18.50 -2.93 -43.57
CA VAL A 162 18.93 -4.22 -44.13
C VAL A 162 17.81 -4.85 -44.98
N GLY A 163 16.55 -4.76 -44.51
CA GLY A 163 15.37 -5.19 -45.26
C GLY A 163 15.25 -4.49 -46.62
N VAL A 164 15.20 -3.16 -46.60
CA VAL A 164 15.06 -2.30 -47.78
C VAL A 164 16.19 -2.53 -48.79
N VAL A 165 17.44 -2.50 -48.33
CA VAL A 165 18.61 -2.70 -49.21
C VAL A 165 18.66 -4.13 -49.75
N GLY A 166 18.36 -5.14 -48.92
CA GLY A 166 18.34 -6.54 -49.34
C GLY A 166 17.27 -6.81 -50.41
N SER A 167 16.07 -6.25 -50.24
CA SER A 167 14.97 -6.32 -51.21
C SER A 167 15.39 -5.72 -52.55
N TYR A 168 16.02 -4.55 -52.52
CA TYR A 168 16.51 -3.87 -53.72
C TYR A 168 17.61 -4.65 -54.46
N LEU A 169 18.50 -5.31 -53.74
CA LEU A 169 19.53 -6.18 -54.32
C LEU A 169 18.97 -7.48 -54.94
N GLY A 170 17.65 -7.67 -54.93
CA GLY A 170 16.97 -8.82 -55.52
C GLY A 170 16.64 -9.94 -54.54
N TYR A 171 16.80 -9.70 -53.23
CA TYR A 171 16.47 -10.65 -52.17
C TYR A 171 15.23 -10.20 -51.37
N PRO A 172 14.01 -10.28 -51.93
CA PRO A 172 12.78 -9.80 -51.28
C PRO A 172 12.46 -10.53 -49.97
N ILE A 173 13.01 -11.74 -49.78
CA ILE A 173 12.89 -12.50 -48.52
C ILE A 173 13.49 -11.71 -47.35
N VAL A 174 14.55 -10.93 -47.58
CA VAL A 174 15.22 -10.15 -46.52
C VAL A 174 14.30 -9.08 -45.95
N GLU A 175 13.52 -8.39 -46.80
CA GLU A 175 12.52 -7.43 -46.32
C GLU A 175 11.35 -8.13 -45.60
N LYS A 176 10.90 -9.29 -46.07
CA LYS A 176 9.86 -10.06 -45.35
C LYS A 176 10.32 -10.46 -43.94
N VAL A 177 11.59 -10.86 -43.79
CA VAL A 177 12.18 -11.17 -42.47
C VAL A 177 12.27 -9.90 -41.62
N ALA A 178 12.68 -8.77 -42.20
CA ALA A 178 12.71 -7.49 -41.49
C ALA A 178 11.31 -7.07 -41.00
N VAL A 179 10.29 -7.16 -41.85
CA VAL A 179 8.88 -6.92 -41.49
C VAL A 179 8.46 -7.84 -40.35
N LEU A 180 8.75 -9.15 -40.44
CA LEU A 180 8.39 -10.10 -39.39
C LEU A 180 9.00 -9.72 -38.04
N ILE A 181 10.28 -9.34 -38.00
CA ILE A 181 10.95 -8.90 -36.78
C ILE A 181 10.26 -7.66 -36.21
N ILE A 182 9.96 -6.66 -37.05
CA ILE A 182 9.33 -5.41 -36.60
C ILE A 182 7.90 -5.68 -36.10
N VAL A 183 7.13 -6.54 -36.76
CA VAL A 183 5.78 -6.87 -36.28
C VAL A 183 5.84 -7.59 -34.93
N LEU A 184 6.84 -8.43 -34.67
CA LEU A 184 7.04 -9.00 -33.34
C LEU A 184 7.28 -7.92 -32.28
N PHE A 185 8.04 -6.86 -32.61
CA PHE A 185 8.19 -5.70 -31.71
C PHE A 185 6.88 -4.94 -31.52
N ILE A 186 6.10 -4.73 -32.58
CA ILE A 186 4.77 -4.10 -32.50
C ILE A 186 3.84 -4.90 -31.57
N PHE A 187 3.79 -6.22 -31.72
CA PHE A 187 2.95 -7.06 -30.86
C PHE A 187 3.44 -7.12 -29.42
N HIS A 188 4.76 -7.11 -29.21
CA HIS A 188 5.31 -7.02 -27.86
C HIS A 188 4.93 -5.70 -27.19
N ALA A 189 5.12 -4.57 -27.86
CA ALA A 189 4.73 -3.25 -27.36
C ALA A 189 3.22 -3.15 -27.09
N GLY A 190 2.39 -3.63 -28.04
CA GLY A 190 0.94 -3.71 -27.85
C GLY A 190 0.54 -4.57 -26.66
N TYR A 191 1.23 -5.68 -26.41
CA TYR A 191 1.00 -6.56 -25.27
C TYR A 191 1.37 -5.91 -23.93
N GLU A 192 2.49 -5.20 -23.87
CA GLU A 192 2.89 -4.46 -22.67
C GLU A 192 1.84 -3.39 -22.32
N ILE A 193 1.45 -2.57 -23.30
CA ILE A 193 0.41 -1.55 -23.13
C ILE A 193 -0.91 -2.18 -22.66
N LEU A 194 -1.32 -3.31 -23.28
CA LEU A 194 -2.53 -4.03 -22.92
C LEU A 194 -2.49 -4.50 -21.46
N ILE A 195 -1.42 -5.17 -21.04
CA ILE A 195 -1.29 -5.72 -19.70
C ILE A 195 -1.21 -4.63 -18.64
N GLU A 196 -0.50 -3.53 -18.91
CA GLU A 196 -0.45 -2.38 -18.00
C GLU A 196 -1.83 -1.72 -17.84
N ALA A 197 -2.53 -1.48 -18.93
CA ALA A 197 -3.88 -0.93 -18.90
C ALA A 197 -4.85 -1.83 -18.12
N LEU A 198 -4.80 -3.15 -18.35
CA LEU A 198 -5.63 -4.13 -17.63
C LEU A 198 -5.29 -4.18 -16.14
N LYS A 199 -4.01 -4.16 -15.76
CA LYS A 199 -3.58 -4.12 -14.36
C LYS A 199 -4.19 -2.91 -13.63
N VAL A 200 -4.14 -1.73 -14.24
CA VAL A 200 -4.71 -0.51 -13.62
C VAL A 200 -6.23 -0.59 -13.57
N LEU A 201 -6.89 -1.10 -14.60
CA LEU A 201 -8.35 -1.26 -14.60
C LEU A 201 -8.83 -2.23 -13.51
N LEU A 202 -8.10 -3.32 -13.29
CA LEU A 202 -8.34 -4.35 -12.28
C LEU A 202 -7.83 -4.00 -10.87
N ASP A 203 -7.37 -2.76 -10.65
CA ASP A 203 -6.82 -2.30 -9.37
C ASP A 203 -5.66 -3.17 -8.84
N ALA A 204 -4.79 -3.61 -9.75
CA ALA A 204 -3.58 -4.34 -9.39
C ALA A 204 -2.68 -3.51 -8.45
N SER A 205 -1.95 -4.22 -7.59
CA SER A 205 -1.06 -3.59 -6.63
C SER A 205 0.05 -2.80 -7.32
N ILE A 206 0.45 -1.67 -6.72
CA ILE A 206 1.62 -0.91 -7.18
C ILE A 206 2.91 -1.71 -6.99
N ASP A 207 3.99 -1.23 -7.60
CA ASP A 207 5.30 -1.85 -7.52
C ASP A 207 5.81 -2.00 -6.08
N ARG A 208 6.49 -3.12 -5.83
CA ARG A 208 7.00 -3.50 -4.50
C ARG A 208 7.96 -2.45 -3.92
N ASP A 209 8.77 -1.83 -4.76
CA ASP A 209 9.74 -0.82 -4.34
C ASP A 209 9.05 0.43 -3.80
N SER A 210 7.95 0.87 -4.43
CA SER A 210 7.11 1.96 -3.94
C SER A 210 6.46 1.61 -2.59
N LEU A 211 5.90 0.40 -2.45
CA LEU A 211 5.30 -0.04 -1.18
C LEU A 211 6.34 -0.09 -0.05
N GLU A 212 7.52 -0.64 -0.33
CA GLU A 212 8.60 -0.72 0.64
C GLU A 212 9.13 0.66 1.03
N ARG A 213 9.21 1.59 0.07
CA ARG A 213 9.56 2.98 0.34
C ARG A 213 8.51 3.65 1.24
N ILE A 214 7.23 3.46 0.96
CA ILE A 214 6.16 4.00 1.82
C ILE A 214 6.24 3.38 3.22
N ARG A 215 6.43 2.06 3.32
CA ARG A 215 6.59 1.35 4.60
C ARG A 215 7.70 1.95 5.45
N LYS A 216 8.87 2.22 4.85
CA LYS A 216 10.00 2.90 5.53
C LYS A 216 9.65 4.31 5.99
N LEU A 217 8.87 5.06 5.21
CA LEU A 217 8.41 6.39 5.61
C LEU A 217 7.42 6.34 6.77
N LEU A 218 6.50 5.38 6.78
CA LEU A 218 5.59 5.15 7.90
C LEU A 218 6.38 4.85 9.19
N LEU A 219 7.32 3.91 9.11
CA LEU A 219 8.17 3.49 10.25
C LEU A 219 9.20 4.55 10.69
N SER A 220 9.42 5.59 9.89
CA SER A 220 10.36 6.65 10.25
C SER A 220 9.89 7.51 11.42
N HIS A 221 8.60 7.46 11.76
CA HIS A 221 8.06 8.18 12.91
C HIS A 221 8.16 7.32 14.19
N PRO A 222 8.78 7.79 15.29
CA PRO A 222 9.07 6.97 16.47
C PRO A 222 7.86 6.34 17.18
N LEU A 223 6.69 6.97 17.04
CA LEU A 223 5.43 6.46 17.60
C LEU A 223 4.75 5.42 16.70
N VAL A 224 5.17 5.24 15.45
CA VAL A 224 4.69 4.15 14.60
C VAL A 224 5.55 2.91 14.90
N LYS A 225 4.96 1.93 15.55
CA LYS A 225 5.65 0.73 16.05
C LYS A 225 5.71 -0.37 15.01
N GLU A 226 4.63 -0.50 14.25
CA GLU A 226 4.46 -1.56 13.28
C GLU A 226 3.62 -1.05 12.11
N VAL A 227 3.93 -1.55 10.91
CA VAL A 227 3.04 -1.45 9.74
C VAL A 227 2.55 -2.87 9.48
N LYS A 228 1.31 -3.16 9.84
CA LYS A 228 0.73 -4.50 9.68
C LYS A 228 0.52 -4.81 8.21
N GLU A 229 -0.19 -3.91 7.53
CA GLU A 229 -0.55 -4.06 6.13
C GLU A 229 -0.31 -2.76 5.38
N ILE A 230 0.10 -2.89 4.13
CA ILE A 230 0.15 -1.79 3.18
C ILE A 230 -0.26 -2.31 1.82
N THR A 231 -1.31 -1.74 1.27
CA THR A 231 -1.78 -2.00 -0.08
C THR A 231 -1.82 -0.69 -0.84
N GLY A 232 -1.64 -0.76 -2.15
CA GLY A 232 -1.70 0.41 -2.99
C GLY A 232 -2.12 0.02 -4.38
N ARG A 233 -2.96 0.83 -5.00
CA ARG A 233 -3.44 0.63 -6.37
C ARG A 233 -3.20 1.88 -7.20
N SER A 234 -3.01 1.68 -8.50
CA SER A 234 -2.92 2.77 -9.46
C SER A 234 -4.30 3.11 -10.03
N SER A 235 -4.50 4.38 -10.37
CA SER A 235 -5.63 4.86 -11.15
C SER A 235 -5.07 5.91 -12.11
N GLY A 236 -4.87 5.51 -13.38
CA GLY A 236 -4.05 6.26 -14.32
C GLY A 236 -2.65 6.52 -13.74
N SER A 237 -2.16 7.75 -13.89
CA SER A 237 -0.89 8.19 -13.33
C SER A 237 -0.85 8.35 -11.79
N TYR A 238 -1.99 8.23 -11.08
CA TYR A 238 -2.09 8.50 -9.63
C TYR A 238 -2.14 7.22 -8.80
N LYS A 239 -1.60 7.28 -7.58
CA LYS A 239 -1.55 6.16 -6.63
C LYS A 239 -2.51 6.41 -5.45
N PHE A 240 -3.23 5.36 -5.07
CA PHE A 240 -4.11 5.30 -3.91
C PHE A 240 -3.55 4.28 -2.94
N ILE A 241 -3.28 4.68 -1.71
CA ILE A 241 -2.62 3.84 -0.70
C ILE A 241 -3.57 3.60 0.47
N GLU A 242 -3.58 2.38 0.98
CA GLU A 242 -4.24 1.99 2.21
C GLU A 242 -3.19 1.31 3.11
N ALA A 243 -3.13 1.72 4.37
CA ALA A 243 -2.15 1.18 5.31
C ALA A 243 -2.78 0.99 6.69
N GLU A 244 -2.31 -0.03 7.39
CA GLU A 244 -2.66 -0.29 8.79
C GLU A 244 -1.39 -0.23 9.65
N VAL A 245 -1.41 0.61 10.68
CA VAL A 245 -0.26 0.85 11.55
C VAL A 245 -0.60 0.71 13.02
N LYS A 246 0.35 0.20 13.83
CA LYS A 246 0.27 0.29 15.29
C LYS A 246 0.97 1.52 15.79
N VAL A 247 0.31 2.26 16.69
CA VAL A 247 0.83 3.51 17.25
C VAL A 247 1.03 3.35 18.76
N GLY A 248 2.24 3.67 19.23
CA GLY A 248 2.64 3.60 20.65
C GLY A 248 2.11 4.76 21.47
N THR A 249 0.79 4.98 21.47
CA THR A 249 0.11 5.99 22.30
C THR A 249 -1.33 5.58 22.58
N ASN A 250 -1.80 5.85 23.81
CA ASN A 250 -3.20 5.64 24.19
C ASN A 250 -4.07 6.90 24.02
N ASP A 251 -3.45 8.06 23.73
CA ASP A 251 -4.16 9.30 23.43
C ASP A 251 -4.55 9.34 21.94
N LEU A 252 -5.86 9.27 21.67
CA LEU A 252 -6.44 9.35 20.33
C LEU A 252 -6.04 10.63 19.58
N LYS A 253 -6.00 11.80 20.25
CA LYS A 253 -5.60 13.06 19.61
C LYS A 253 -4.14 13.02 19.20
N ARG A 254 -3.29 12.41 20.03
CA ARG A 254 -1.87 12.22 19.72
C ARG A 254 -1.69 11.24 18.57
N ALA A 255 -2.41 10.12 18.56
CA ALA A 255 -2.37 9.15 17.46
C ALA A 255 -2.79 9.80 16.13
N HIS A 256 -3.89 10.58 16.13
CA HIS A 256 -4.36 11.29 14.95
C HIS A 256 -3.31 12.26 14.40
N ARG A 257 -2.62 13.03 15.26
CA ARG A 257 -1.52 13.92 14.83
C ARG A 257 -0.38 13.16 14.19
N VAL A 258 0.05 12.05 14.80
CA VAL A 258 1.13 11.19 14.26
C VAL A 258 0.78 10.69 12.87
N VAL A 259 -0.44 10.17 12.71
CA VAL A 259 -0.90 9.65 11.41
C VAL A 259 -0.94 10.76 10.37
N HIS A 260 -1.43 11.95 10.71
CA HIS A 260 -1.48 13.09 9.80
C HIS A 260 -0.08 13.59 9.39
N GLU A 261 0.88 13.61 10.32
CA GLU A 261 2.28 13.96 10.04
C GLU A 261 2.94 12.97 9.07
N VAL A 262 2.71 11.68 9.31
CA VAL A 262 3.21 10.59 8.47
C VAL A 262 2.55 10.61 7.10
N GLU A 263 1.24 10.83 7.02
CA GLU A 263 0.50 11.00 5.77
C GLU A 263 1.10 12.13 4.91
N ALA A 264 1.30 13.30 5.52
CA ALA A 264 1.91 14.45 4.86
C ALA A 264 3.34 14.18 4.41
N LYS A 265 4.11 13.43 5.19
CA LYS A 265 5.48 13.02 4.82
C LYS A 265 5.47 12.11 3.60
N VAL A 266 4.61 11.08 3.60
CA VAL A 266 4.47 10.14 2.47
C VAL A 266 4.07 10.88 1.19
N LYS A 267 3.06 11.76 1.25
CA LYS A 267 2.63 12.58 0.10
C LYS A 267 3.72 13.51 -0.45
N ARG A 268 4.64 14.00 0.39
CA ARG A 268 5.77 14.85 -0.05
C ARG A 268 6.89 14.06 -0.69
N GLU A 269 7.19 12.86 -0.20
CA GLU A 269 8.36 12.10 -0.60
C GLU A 269 8.10 11.10 -1.74
N VAL A 270 6.85 10.66 -1.89
CA VAL A 270 6.45 9.73 -2.95
C VAL A 270 5.58 10.48 -3.96
N PRO A 271 6.00 10.56 -5.23
CA PRO A 271 5.29 11.33 -6.23
C PRO A 271 3.95 10.66 -6.60
N PHE A 272 3.01 11.48 -7.07
CA PHE A 272 1.71 11.06 -7.62
C PHE A 272 0.79 10.30 -6.65
N ILE A 273 0.96 10.43 -5.33
CA ILE A 273 -0.04 9.96 -4.36
C ILE A 273 -1.20 10.95 -4.32
N GLU A 274 -2.37 10.54 -4.83
CA GLU A 274 -3.60 11.33 -4.72
C GLU A 274 -4.20 11.19 -3.32
N LYS A 275 -4.28 9.95 -2.81
CA LYS A 275 -4.88 9.67 -1.52
C LYS A 275 -4.14 8.54 -0.81
N ILE A 276 -3.96 8.71 0.49
CA ILE A 276 -3.48 7.69 1.41
C ILE A 276 -4.44 7.65 2.59
N ILE A 277 -4.90 6.45 2.95
CA ILE A 277 -5.76 6.20 4.11
C ILE A 277 -4.95 5.33 5.06
N ILE A 278 -4.78 5.80 6.30
CA ILE A 278 -4.03 5.08 7.32
C ILE A 278 -5.00 4.74 8.45
N HIS A 279 -5.36 3.46 8.55
CA HIS A 279 -5.98 2.92 9.74
C HIS A 279 -4.92 2.74 10.83
N PHE A 280 -5.23 3.14 12.06
CA PHE A 280 -4.28 3.06 13.15
C PHE A 280 -4.90 2.40 14.38
N GLU A 281 -4.11 1.52 14.99
CA GLU A 281 -4.48 0.78 16.18
C GLU A 281 -3.49 1.07 17.32
N PRO A 282 -3.93 0.99 18.59
CA PRO A 282 -3.01 1.10 19.70
C PRO A 282 -2.04 -0.08 19.76
N GLU A 283 -0.84 0.16 20.28
CA GLU A 283 0.10 -0.90 20.64
C GLU A 283 -0.48 -1.77 21.78
N GLU A 284 -0.54 -3.08 21.59
CA GLU A 284 -0.89 -4.02 22.66
C GLU A 284 0.23 -4.03 23.70
N ARG A 285 -0.08 -3.72 24.96
CA ARG A 285 0.90 -3.76 26.05
C ARG A 285 1.17 -5.21 26.45
N GLU A 286 2.42 -5.66 26.28
CA GLU A 286 2.87 -6.97 26.77
C GLU A 286 3.10 -6.98 28.29
N GLU A 287 3.43 -5.83 28.88
CA GLU A 287 3.63 -5.69 30.34
C GLU A 287 2.30 -5.70 31.09
N LYS A 288 2.06 -6.76 31.86
CA LYS A 288 0.89 -6.87 32.73
C LYS A 288 1.33 -6.83 34.19
N LYS A 289 0.96 -5.77 34.89
CA LYS A 289 0.95 -5.69 36.35
C LYS A 289 -0.37 -6.20 36.88
N TYR A 290 -0.29 -7.21 37.74
CA TYR A 290 -1.41 -7.86 38.39
C TYR A 290 -1.47 -7.43 39.85
N ALA A 291 -2.65 -7.03 40.32
CA ALA A 291 -2.92 -6.85 41.74
C ALA A 291 -3.67 -8.07 42.30
N ILE A 292 -3.16 -8.62 43.40
CA ILE A 292 -3.73 -9.75 44.14
C ILE A 292 -3.93 -9.32 45.59
N PHE A 293 -5.12 -9.57 46.16
CA PHE A 293 -5.43 -9.18 47.53
C PHE A 293 -5.16 -10.34 48.47
N VAL A 294 -4.29 -10.13 49.45
CA VAL A 294 -3.75 -11.21 50.29
C VAL A 294 -3.85 -10.89 51.78
N SER A 295 -3.93 -11.95 52.57
CA SER A 295 -3.85 -11.91 54.03
C SER A 295 -2.97 -13.07 54.51
N GLY A 296 -1.66 -12.82 54.66
CA GLY A 296 -0.69 -13.89 54.88
C GLY A 296 -0.54 -14.76 53.63
N ASN A 297 -0.65 -16.09 53.77
CA ASN A 297 -0.54 -17.03 52.64
C ASN A 297 -1.88 -17.35 51.95
N ARG A 298 -2.91 -16.53 52.15
CA ARG A 298 -4.24 -16.72 51.55
C ARG A 298 -4.65 -15.54 50.70
N VAL A 299 -5.37 -15.83 49.62
CA VAL A 299 -6.06 -14.84 48.80
C VAL A 299 -7.38 -14.50 49.47
N CYS A 300 -7.65 -13.22 49.62
CA CYS A 300 -8.89 -12.77 50.23
C CYS A 300 -10.08 -12.83 49.27
N SER A 301 -11.24 -13.19 49.81
CA SER A 301 -12.53 -13.04 49.13
C SER A 301 -13.06 -11.61 49.06
N LYS A 302 -12.72 -10.74 50.04
CA LYS A 302 -13.28 -9.38 50.13
C LYS A 302 -12.30 -8.30 49.68
N PHE A 303 -12.49 -7.81 48.45
CA PHE A 303 -11.63 -6.84 47.76
C PHE A 303 -11.07 -5.70 48.63
N ALA A 304 -11.93 -4.83 49.17
CA ALA A 304 -11.48 -3.64 49.91
C ALA A 304 -11.22 -3.87 51.41
N GLU A 305 -11.51 -5.06 51.94
CA GLU A 305 -11.30 -5.41 53.36
C GLU A 305 -9.96 -6.12 53.59
N CYS A 306 -9.21 -6.42 52.52
CA CYS A 306 -7.93 -7.09 52.64
C CYS A 306 -6.86 -6.21 53.24
N PRO A 307 -6.01 -6.78 54.12
CA PRO A 307 -4.95 -6.02 54.76
C PRO A 307 -3.82 -5.66 53.80
N GLN A 308 -3.56 -6.49 52.77
CA GLN A 308 -2.41 -6.32 51.89
C GLN A 308 -2.76 -6.54 50.41
N VAL A 309 -2.02 -5.85 49.54
CA VAL A 309 -2.07 -6.03 48.08
C VAL A 309 -0.68 -6.42 47.59
N LEU A 310 -0.60 -7.55 46.89
CA LEU A 310 0.57 -8.03 46.18
C LEU A 310 0.50 -7.59 44.72
N ILE A 311 1.54 -6.89 44.25
CA ILE A 311 1.72 -6.56 42.83
C ILE A 311 2.73 -7.51 42.20
N LEU A 312 2.29 -8.21 41.16
CA LEU A 312 3.15 -8.98 40.28
C LEU A 312 3.31 -8.27 38.95
N GLU A 313 4.48 -8.38 38.38
CA GLU A 313 4.77 -7.92 37.03
C GLU A 313 5.21 -9.12 36.19
N ARG A 314 4.65 -9.18 34.99
CA ARG A 314 4.99 -10.18 34.00
C ARG A 314 5.69 -9.50 32.84
N GLU A 315 6.90 -9.96 32.55
CA GLU A 315 7.70 -9.57 31.39
C GLU A 315 7.99 -10.87 30.59
N GLY A 316 7.30 -11.04 29.47
CA GLY A 316 7.32 -12.31 28.72
C GLY A 316 6.83 -13.50 29.55
N ASN A 317 7.72 -14.45 29.85
CA ASN A 317 7.42 -15.62 30.71
C ASN A 317 7.96 -15.49 32.14
N GLN A 318 8.66 -14.41 32.46
CA GLN A 318 9.19 -14.17 33.79
C GLN A 318 8.18 -13.42 34.65
N TRP A 319 8.12 -13.82 35.92
CA TRP A 319 7.23 -13.22 36.91
C TRP A 319 8.06 -12.67 38.06
N ARG A 320 7.84 -11.40 38.37
CA ARG A 320 8.51 -10.72 39.48
C ARG A 320 7.48 -10.23 40.49
N ARG A 321 7.73 -10.54 41.77
CA ARG A 321 7.03 -9.87 42.88
C ARG A 321 7.62 -8.46 43.00
N VAL A 322 6.82 -7.44 42.66
CA VAL A 322 7.28 -6.05 42.61
C VAL A 322 7.14 -5.39 43.96
N GLU A 323 5.96 -5.54 44.58
CA GLU A 323 5.61 -4.82 45.79
C GLU A 323 4.56 -5.59 46.58
N VAL A 324 4.66 -5.56 47.90
CA VAL A 324 3.55 -5.88 48.82
C VAL A 324 3.36 -4.67 49.71
N PHE A 325 2.16 -4.10 49.71
CA PHE A 325 1.86 -2.93 50.53
C PHE A 325 0.58 -3.13 51.34
N GLU A 326 0.49 -2.46 52.49
CA GLU A 326 -0.73 -2.42 53.29
C GLU A 326 -1.82 -1.65 52.56
N ASN A 327 -3.01 -2.22 52.48
CA ASN A 327 -4.14 -1.61 51.79
C ASN A 327 -4.68 -0.40 52.60
N PRO A 328 -4.46 0.84 52.13
CA PRO A 328 -4.93 2.02 52.85
C PRO A 328 -6.46 2.13 52.86
N ALA A 329 -7.15 1.47 51.92
CA ALA A 329 -8.60 1.53 51.80
C ALA A 329 -9.35 0.84 52.96
N VAL A 330 -8.68 -0.01 53.74
CA VAL A 330 -9.25 -0.66 54.92
C VAL A 330 -9.71 0.38 55.97
N LYS A 331 -9.01 1.51 56.05
CA LYS A 331 -9.30 2.59 57.02
C LYS A 331 -10.39 3.57 56.54
N ILE A 332 -10.86 3.43 55.31
CA ILE A 332 -11.80 4.37 54.67
C ILE A 332 -13.25 3.92 54.92
N LYS A 333 -14.11 4.85 55.38
CA LYS A 333 -15.49 4.56 55.77
C LYS A 333 -16.47 4.45 54.59
N TYR A 334 -16.29 5.26 53.54
CA TYR A 334 -17.14 5.30 52.35
C TYR A 334 -16.28 5.38 51.08
N GLY A 335 -16.71 4.75 49.98
CA GLY A 335 -15.99 4.81 48.69
C GLY A 335 -14.68 4.01 48.63
N ARG A 336 -14.34 3.24 49.66
CA ARG A 336 -13.09 2.47 49.79
C ARG A 336 -12.71 1.63 48.56
N CYS A 337 -13.68 1.00 47.89
CA CYS A 337 -13.40 0.19 46.71
C CYS A 337 -12.98 1.03 45.51
N ILE A 338 -13.55 2.23 45.33
CA ILE A 338 -13.22 3.13 44.22
C ILE A 338 -11.82 3.71 44.45
N GLU A 339 -11.55 4.23 45.64
CA GLU A 339 -10.22 4.73 46.04
C GLU A 339 -9.11 3.69 45.85
N LEU A 340 -9.41 2.42 46.18
CA LEU A 340 -8.47 1.32 45.93
C LEU A 340 -8.21 1.12 44.43
N VAL A 341 -9.24 1.17 43.58
CA VAL A 341 -9.07 1.09 42.12
C VAL A 341 -8.21 2.26 41.61
N GLU A 342 -8.44 3.49 42.09
CA GLU A 342 -7.62 4.64 41.68
C GLU A 342 -6.15 4.49 42.11
N LEU A 343 -5.92 3.96 43.31
CA LEU A 343 -4.57 3.68 43.81
C LEU A 343 -3.85 2.64 42.94
N LEU A 344 -4.54 1.57 42.55
CA LEU A 344 -4.00 0.53 41.65
C LEU A 344 -3.69 1.12 40.27
N ALA A 345 -4.57 1.97 39.75
CA ALA A 345 -4.34 2.69 38.49
C ALA A 345 -3.09 3.58 38.57
N LYS A 346 -2.89 4.33 39.67
CA LYS A 346 -1.70 5.14 39.91
C LYS A 346 -0.41 4.31 40.00
N LYS A 347 -0.51 3.07 40.47
CA LYS A 347 0.61 2.10 40.50
C LYS A 347 0.82 1.37 39.16
N GLY A 348 0.02 1.68 38.14
CA GLY A 348 0.14 1.12 36.80
C GLY A 348 -0.36 -0.32 36.67
N VAL A 349 -1.23 -0.77 37.58
CA VAL A 349 -1.86 -2.09 37.51
C VAL A 349 -2.76 -2.17 36.29
N ASN A 350 -2.67 -3.27 35.54
CA ASN A 350 -3.43 -3.50 34.31
C ASN A 350 -4.45 -4.63 34.48
N CYS A 351 -4.26 -5.47 35.50
CA CYS A 351 -5.16 -6.56 35.78
C CYS A 351 -5.35 -6.77 37.28
N VAL A 352 -6.59 -7.06 37.66
CA VAL A 352 -6.98 -7.36 39.03
C VAL A 352 -7.37 -8.82 39.10
N ALA A 353 -6.65 -9.61 39.89
CA ALA A 353 -6.90 -11.03 40.07
C ALA A 353 -7.55 -11.28 41.44
N VAL A 354 -8.72 -11.91 41.44
CA VAL A 354 -9.56 -12.17 42.62
C VAL A 354 -9.92 -13.64 42.70
N ASN A 355 -10.14 -14.17 43.92
CA ASN A 355 -10.60 -15.54 44.10
C ASN A 355 -12.12 -15.70 44.13
N ASN A 356 -12.86 -14.61 44.26
CA ASN A 356 -14.32 -14.59 44.26
C ASN A 356 -14.83 -13.27 43.64
N LEU A 357 -16.12 -13.23 43.28
CA LEU A 357 -16.81 -12.09 42.66
C LEU A 357 -17.75 -11.30 43.59
N PRO A 358 -17.37 -10.87 44.81
CA PRO A 358 -18.22 -9.97 45.60
C PRO A 358 -17.93 -8.49 45.26
N LEU A 359 -17.82 -8.14 43.97
CA LEU A 359 -17.51 -6.79 43.50
C LEU A 359 -18.76 -6.06 43.00
N GLY A 360 -19.34 -5.17 43.80
CA GLY A 360 -20.50 -4.38 43.33
C GLY A 360 -20.24 -3.70 41.97
N LYS A 361 -21.29 -3.54 41.14
CA LYS A 361 -21.20 -2.99 39.77
C LYS A 361 -20.36 -1.70 39.68
N GLY A 362 -20.40 -0.84 40.70
CA GLY A 362 -19.58 0.37 40.75
C GLY A 362 -18.07 0.13 40.67
N VAL A 363 -17.56 -0.96 41.27
CA VAL A 363 -16.14 -1.34 41.19
C VAL A 363 -15.80 -1.86 39.79
N ILE A 364 -16.70 -2.63 39.19
CA ILE A 364 -16.55 -3.15 37.83
C ILE A 364 -16.45 -1.99 36.82
N TYR A 365 -17.34 -1.00 36.93
CA TYR A 365 -17.28 0.21 36.11
C TYR A 365 -16.00 1.02 36.35
N ALA A 366 -15.56 1.14 37.60
CA ALA A 366 -14.32 1.83 37.92
C ALA A 366 -13.10 1.13 37.28
N LEU A 367 -13.00 -0.20 37.41
CA LEU A 367 -11.94 -0.99 36.77
C LEU A 367 -11.93 -0.79 35.25
N SER A 368 -13.10 -0.87 34.61
CA SER A 368 -13.23 -0.63 33.16
C SER A 368 -12.85 0.80 32.76
N ALA A 369 -13.22 1.81 33.55
CA ALA A 369 -12.90 3.22 33.27
C ALA A 369 -11.39 3.49 33.31
N TYR A 370 -10.65 2.78 34.16
CA TYR A 370 -9.19 2.86 34.23
C TYR A 370 -8.48 1.87 33.29
N GLY A 371 -9.21 1.15 32.42
CA GLY A 371 -8.64 0.20 31.46
C GLY A 371 -8.02 -1.04 32.12
N MET A 372 -8.44 -1.39 33.33
CA MET A 372 -7.98 -2.60 34.01
C MET A 372 -8.83 -3.80 33.60
N GLY A 373 -8.17 -4.91 33.30
CA GLY A 373 -8.78 -6.22 33.17
C GLY A 373 -9.05 -6.87 34.53
N MET A 374 -9.86 -7.93 34.53
CA MET A 374 -10.13 -8.75 35.70
C MET A 374 -9.85 -10.22 35.41
N LYS A 375 -9.44 -10.96 36.43
CA LYS A 375 -9.26 -12.41 36.37
C LYS A 375 -9.82 -13.05 37.64
N LEU A 376 -10.73 -14.00 37.47
CA LEU A 376 -11.23 -14.84 38.57
C LEU A 376 -10.44 -16.15 38.59
N ILE A 377 -9.89 -16.51 39.76
CA ILE A 377 -9.23 -17.80 40.00
C ILE A 377 -9.74 -18.33 41.34
N PRO A 378 -10.67 -19.30 41.37
CA PRO A 378 -11.36 -19.74 42.59
C PRO A 378 -10.47 -20.60 43.51
N LYS A 379 -9.37 -20.03 43.98
CA LYS A 379 -8.35 -20.63 44.84
C LYS A 379 -8.04 -19.71 46.01
N ASP A 380 -8.10 -20.25 47.21
CA ASP A 380 -7.85 -19.50 48.45
C ASP A 380 -6.38 -19.53 48.88
N ASP A 381 -5.67 -20.61 48.54
CA ASP A 381 -4.24 -20.74 48.81
C ASP A 381 -3.45 -19.88 47.81
N LEU A 382 -2.51 -19.08 48.32
CA LEU A 382 -1.75 -18.15 47.50
C LEU A 382 -0.85 -18.86 46.50
N ASP A 383 -0.25 -19.99 46.85
CA ASP A 383 0.68 -20.68 45.97
C ASP A 383 -0.08 -21.36 44.81
N GLU A 384 -1.20 -22.03 45.11
CA GLU A 384 -2.09 -22.58 44.07
C GLU A 384 -2.64 -21.48 43.14
N PHE A 385 -3.06 -20.34 43.71
CA PHE A 385 -3.57 -19.21 42.94
C PHE A 385 -2.51 -18.65 41.99
N LEU A 386 -1.27 -18.52 42.47
CA LEU A 386 -0.15 -18.01 41.67
C LEU A 386 0.23 -18.99 40.55
N GLU A 387 0.21 -20.29 40.80
CA GLU A 387 0.44 -21.30 39.76
C GLU A 387 -0.63 -21.22 38.65
N GLU A 388 -1.90 -21.11 39.02
CA GLU A 388 -2.99 -21.01 38.07
C GLU A 388 -2.95 -19.68 37.28
N LEU A 389 -2.60 -18.57 37.93
CA LEU A 389 -2.41 -17.27 37.28
C LEU A 389 -1.25 -17.33 36.27
N LYS A 390 -0.14 -17.99 36.62
CA LYS A 390 1.01 -18.17 35.74
C LYS A 390 0.66 -19.06 34.53
N ARG A 391 -0.18 -20.07 34.73
CA ARG A 391 -0.67 -20.97 33.66
C ARG A 391 -1.62 -20.25 32.71
N ASN A 392 -2.55 -19.44 33.22
CA ASN A 392 -3.48 -18.65 32.40
C ASN A 392 -3.50 -17.16 32.81
N PRO A 393 -2.54 -16.37 32.30
CA PRO A 393 -2.38 -14.97 32.65
C PRO A 393 -3.32 -14.01 31.89
N HIS A 394 -4.18 -14.53 31.02
CA HIS A 394 -5.10 -13.69 30.25
C HIS A 394 -6.15 -13.08 31.18
N CYS A 395 -6.35 -11.76 31.06
CA CYS A 395 -7.35 -11.00 31.82
C CYS A 395 -8.42 -10.53 30.86
N GLU A 396 -9.66 -10.60 31.32
CA GLU A 396 -10.83 -10.28 30.52
C GLU A 396 -11.38 -8.91 30.93
N PRO A 397 -12.21 -8.27 30.09
CA PRO A 397 -12.94 -7.07 30.49
C PRO A 397 -13.74 -7.33 31.78
N PRO A 398 -13.67 -6.45 32.81
CA PRO A 398 -14.33 -6.67 34.09
C PRO A 398 -15.84 -6.95 33.97
N LEU A 399 -16.52 -6.29 33.03
CA LEU A 399 -17.94 -6.51 32.73
C LEU A 399 -18.22 -7.89 32.14
N ALA A 400 -17.31 -8.43 31.32
CA ALA A 400 -17.45 -9.78 30.75
C ALA A 400 -17.37 -10.83 31.85
N VAL A 401 -16.33 -10.76 32.70
CA VAL A 401 -16.20 -11.65 33.86
C VAL A 401 -17.39 -11.49 34.80
N TRP A 402 -17.82 -10.26 35.12
CA TRP A 402 -18.98 -10.06 35.99
C TRP A 402 -20.24 -10.74 35.45
N ASN A 403 -20.55 -10.57 34.17
CA ASN A 403 -21.77 -11.15 33.56
C ASN A 403 -21.72 -12.68 33.50
N THR A 404 -20.58 -13.27 33.15
CA THR A 404 -20.42 -14.73 33.04
C THR A 404 -20.75 -15.45 34.34
N TYR A 405 -20.43 -14.85 35.49
CA TYR A 405 -20.56 -15.51 36.80
C TYR A 405 -21.71 -14.99 37.67
N THR A 406 -22.40 -13.91 37.27
CA THR A 406 -23.55 -13.37 38.02
C THR A 406 -24.90 -13.58 37.33
N CYS A 407 -24.92 -13.95 36.05
CA CYS A 407 -26.16 -14.27 35.33
C CYS A 407 -26.69 -15.69 35.57
N ASP A 408 -25.97 -16.57 36.29
CA ASP A 408 -26.42 -17.93 36.62
C ASP A 408 -27.31 -18.02 37.88
N ILE A 409 -27.73 -16.89 38.47
CA ILE A 409 -28.70 -16.89 39.59
C ILE A 409 -30.12 -16.75 39.01
N GLY A 410 -30.60 -17.86 38.46
CA GLY A 410 -31.95 -18.03 37.93
C GLY A 410 -32.45 -19.46 38.16
N GLY A 411 -32.42 -19.94 39.40
CA GLY A 411 -33.00 -21.23 39.78
C GLY A 411 -32.64 -21.64 41.20
N GLU A 412 -33.66 -21.75 42.05
CA GLU A 412 -33.69 -22.41 43.37
C GLU A 412 -32.94 -21.73 44.53
N VAL A 413 -33.70 -21.03 45.40
CA VAL A 413 -33.83 -21.40 46.83
C VAL A 413 -35.22 -20.95 47.32
N GLU A 414 -36.07 -21.93 47.63
CA GLU A 414 -37.27 -21.78 48.45
C GLU A 414 -36.93 -21.35 49.89
N GLY A 415 -37.76 -20.44 50.43
CA GLY A 415 -38.28 -20.48 51.81
C GLY A 415 -37.32 -20.62 52.99
N SER A 416 -37.16 -19.54 53.76
CA SER A 416 -37.40 -19.60 55.22
C SER A 416 -37.58 -18.20 55.78
N GLY A 417 -38.60 -18.05 56.62
CA GLY A 417 -39.21 -16.79 56.98
C GLY A 417 -38.43 -15.95 57.98
N LEU A 418 -38.93 -14.72 58.13
CA LEU A 418 -38.84 -13.95 59.36
C LEU A 418 -40.05 -13.02 59.39
N ASP A 419 -41.08 -13.47 60.10
CA ASP A 419 -42.11 -12.62 60.70
C ASP A 419 -41.44 -11.51 61.52
N ARG A 420 -41.88 -10.27 61.32
CA ARG A 420 -42.08 -9.31 62.41
C ARG A 420 -43.25 -8.40 62.11
N GLU A 421 -44.32 -8.66 62.85
CA GLU A 421 -45.39 -7.73 63.19
C GLU A 421 -44.84 -6.43 63.81
N GLY A 422 -45.59 -5.33 63.65
CA GLY A 422 -45.93 -4.48 64.80
C GLY A 422 -45.33 -3.08 64.89
N GLN A 423 -46.24 -2.11 64.68
CA GLN A 423 -46.40 -0.83 65.40
C GLN A 423 -45.56 0.39 65.01
N GLY A 424 -46.29 1.49 64.73
CA GLY A 424 -45.79 2.86 64.61
C GLY A 424 -46.59 3.69 63.64
#